data_AF-A0A497Q423-F1
#
_entry.id   AF-A0A497Q423-F1
#
_cell.length_a   1.000
_cell.length_b   1.000
_cell.length_c   1.000
_cell.angle_alpha   90.00
_cell.angle_beta   90.00
_cell.angle_gamma   90.00
#
_symmetry.space_group_name_H-M   'P 1'
#
loop_
_entity.id
_entity.type
_entity.pdbx_description
1 polymer ?
#
loop_
_entity_poly.entity_id
_entity_poly.type
_entity_poly.pdbx_seq_one_letter_code
_entity_poly.pdbx_strand_id
1 'polypeptide(L)'
;MITTIESPFRKSNKRTVGSKPRKVTVRMSFDIIPEPMVKAPKDARPRRGRGFSLDETTEAGLTLKDARDIGLMVDVRRKTVYPENVEALKQYLKDLEEFIARLEAETASPAEVKTVDNLASLRAVKKAEAELLAKAGIKTFSDLAYCEIDKVSKKTGIDEGRITEMVKAALKKV
;
A
#
# COMPACT_ATOMS: atom_id res chain seq x y z
N MET A 1 -12.81 53.87 -4.16
CA MET A 1 -13.42 52.72 -3.47
C MET A 1 -13.56 51.61 -4.50
N ILE A 2 -12.80 50.52 -4.39
CA ILE A 2 -12.88 49.41 -5.36
C ILE A 2 -14.00 48.50 -4.88
N THR A 3 -15.20 48.68 -5.43
CA THR A 3 -16.33 47.79 -5.21
C THR A 3 -16.06 46.47 -5.94
N THR A 4 -15.88 45.40 -5.18
CA THR A 4 -15.73 44.07 -5.78
C THR A 4 -17.12 43.58 -6.15
N ILE A 5 -17.51 43.77 -7.41
CA ILE A 5 -18.69 43.10 -7.98
C ILE A 5 -18.37 41.61 -7.97
N GLU A 6 -19.15 40.81 -7.24
CA GLU A 6 -19.02 39.36 -7.22
C GLU A 6 -19.21 38.81 -8.64
N SER A 7 -18.11 38.51 -9.34
CA SER A 7 -18.21 37.86 -10.64
C SER A 7 -18.61 36.40 -10.44
N PRO A 8 -19.69 35.92 -11.10
CA PRO A 8 -20.15 34.53 -10.96
C PRO A 8 -19.13 33.51 -11.51
N PHE A 9 -18.12 33.98 -12.24
CA PHE A 9 -17.09 33.17 -12.90
C PHE A 9 -15.94 32.71 -11.98
N ARG A 10 -15.94 33.05 -10.68
CA ARG A 10 -14.86 32.64 -9.77
C ARG A 10 -15.07 31.26 -9.12
N LYS A 11 -16.28 30.68 -9.22
CA LYS A 11 -16.61 29.40 -8.57
C LYS A 11 -16.40 28.15 -9.43
N SER A 12 -16.31 28.26 -10.76
CA SER A 12 -16.28 27.09 -11.66
C SER A 12 -14.90 26.72 -12.21
N ASN A 13 -13.85 27.48 -11.90
CA ASN A 13 -12.50 27.24 -12.43
C ASN A 13 -11.45 27.14 -11.31
N LYS A 14 -11.61 26.15 -10.42
CA LYS A 14 -10.44 25.55 -9.79
C LYS A 14 -9.68 24.82 -10.90
N ARG A 15 -8.81 25.55 -11.59
CA ARG A 15 -7.90 25.00 -12.59
C ARG A 15 -7.32 23.70 -12.05
N THR A 16 -7.56 22.61 -12.76
CA THR A 16 -6.83 21.35 -12.65
C THR A 16 -5.39 21.62 -13.06
N VAL A 17 -4.61 22.21 -12.14
CA VAL A 17 -3.20 22.53 -12.40
C VAL A 17 -2.42 21.22 -12.42
N GLY A 18 -2.28 20.65 -13.62
CA GLY A 18 -1.30 19.62 -13.95
C GLY A 18 -1.45 18.30 -13.18
N SER A 19 -2.42 17.47 -13.58
CA SER A 19 -2.40 16.04 -13.29
C SER A 19 -1.27 15.35 -14.08
N LYS A 20 0.00 15.63 -13.77
CA LYS A 20 1.07 14.70 -14.15
C LYS A 20 0.77 13.40 -13.40
N PRO A 21 0.70 12.23 -14.07
CA PRO A 21 0.62 10.97 -13.36
C PRO A 21 1.91 10.81 -12.57
N ARG A 22 1.86 11.13 -11.27
CA ARG A 22 2.91 10.69 -10.37
C ARG A 22 2.85 9.17 -10.38
N LYS A 23 3.98 8.51 -10.67
CA LYS A 23 4.13 7.06 -10.51
C LYS A 23 3.46 6.70 -9.18
N VAL A 24 2.45 5.83 -9.24
CA VAL A 24 1.64 5.46 -8.09
C VAL A 24 2.50 4.57 -7.19
N THR A 25 3.35 5.20 -6.39
CA THR A 25 3.71 4.66 -5.08
C THR A 25 2.48 4.87 -4.21
N VAL A 26 2.04 3.82 -3.52
CA VAL A 26 0.87 3.81 -2.63
C VAL A 26 0.82 5.13 -1.85
N ARG A 27 -0.04 6.06 -2.26
CA ARG A 27 -0.30 7.27 -1.48
C ARG A 27 -1.24 6.82 -0.38
N MET A 28 -0.68 6.51 0.79
CA MET A 28 -1.46 6.38 2.01
C MET A 28 -2.35 7.62 2.11
N SER A 29 -3.64 7.42 2.35
CA SER A 29 -4.63 8.49 2.46
C SER A 29 -4.14 9.54 3.46
N PHE A 30 -4.28 10.81 3.10
CA PHE A 30 -3.84 11.97 3.90
C PHE A 30 -4.42 11.96 5.33
N ASP A 31 -5.54 11.26 5.52
CA ASP A 31 -6.29 11.18 6.77
C ASP A 31 -5.56 10.44 7.89
N ILE A 32 -4.52 9.65 7.58
CA ILE A 32 -3.75 8.89 8.56
C ILE A 32 -2.57 9.72 9.10
N ILE A 33 -2.16 10.78 8.40
CA ILE A 33 -0.96 11.55 8.76
C ILE A 33 -1.30 12.55 9.88
N PRO A 34 -0.53 12.58 10.99
CA PRO A 34 -0.79 13.52 12.07
C PRO A 34 -0.59 14.96 11.60
N GLU A 35 -1.47 15.86 12.03
CA GLU A 35 -1.35 17.28 11.73
C GLU A 35 -0.48 17.99 12.78
N PRO A 36 0.52 18.78 12.38
CA PRO A 36 1.36 19.52 13.33
C PRO A 36 0.60 20.68 13.95
N MET A 37 0.57 20.78 15.27
CA MET A 37 0.00 21.90 16.01
C MET A 37 1.08 22.96 16.30
N VAL A 38 0.80 24.22 15.96
CA VAL A 38 1.75 25.35 16.11
C VAL A 38 1.03 26.55 16.69
N LYS A 39 1.73 27.42 17.41
CA LYS A 39 1.16 28.68 17.93
C LYS A 39 1.26 29.81 16.89
N ALA A 40 0.21 30.60 16.75
CA ALA A 40 0.21 31.79 15.90
C ALA A 40 1.17 32.87 16.47
N PRO A 41 1.99 33.55 15.64
CA PRO A 41 2.95 34.54 16.16
C PRO A 41 2.31 35.73 16.88
N LYS A 42 1.11 36.15 16.47
CA LYS A 42 0.44 37.32 17.02
C LYS A 42 -0.30 37.03 18.32
N ASP A 43 -1.12 35.97 18.32
CA ASP A 43 -2.09 35.72 19.39
C ASP A 43 -1.78 34.44 20.20
N ALA A 44 -0.68 33.75 19.90
CA ALA A 44 -0.29 32.45 20.46
C ALA A 44 -1.35 31.33 20.35
N ARG A 45 -2.44 31.56 19.60
CA ARG A 45 -3.52 30.59 19.41
C ARG A 45 -3.02 29.36 18.65
N PRO A 46 -3.49 28.16 19.01
CA PRO A 46 -3.15 26.93 18.30
C PRO A 46 -3.71 27.00 16.87
N ARG A 47 -2.89 26.58 15.91
CA ARG A 47 -3.24 26.49 14.49
C ARG A 47 -2.52 25.31 13.85
N ARG A 48 -3.07 24.83 12.74
CA ARG A 48 -2.41 23.83 11.89
C ARG A 48 -1.13 24.43 11.28
N GLY A 49 -0.02 23.74 11.49
CA GLY A 49 1.27 24.02 10.90
C GLY A 49 1.35 23.53 9.45
N ARG A 50 2.40 23.93 8.73
CA ARG A 50 2.69 23.44 7.38
C ARG A 50 3.26 22.01 7.38
N GLY A 51 4.02 21.67 8.42
CA GLY A 51 4.73 20.41 8.60
C GLY A 51 5.31 20.33 10.00
N PHE A 52 5.92 19.22 10.37
CA PHE A 52 6.70 19.06 11.61
C PHE A 52 8.07 19.75 11.47
N SER A 53 8.65 20.23 12.55
CA SER A 53 10.01 20.77 12.54
C SER A 53 11.04 19.65 12.44
N LEU A 54 12.27 20.01 12.08
CA LEU A 54 13.40 19.09 12.09
C LEU A 54 13.60 18.45 13.46
N ASP A 55 13.64 19.30 14.48
CA ASP A 55 13.97 18.90 15.85
C ASP A 55 12.88 17.95 16.40
N GLU A 56 11.59 18.23 16.12
CA GLU A 56 10.48 17.33 16.48
C GLU A 56 10.60 15.96 15.80
N THR A 57 10.94 15.92 14.51
CA THR A 57 11.13 14.64 13.80
C THR A 57 12.31 13.86 14.35
N THR A 58 13.42 14.53 14.67
CA THR A 58 14.60 13.87 15.26
C THR A 58 14.33 13.35 16.66
N GLU A 59 13.56 14.05 17.49
CA GLU A 59 13.14 13.59 18.81
C GLU A 59 12.17 12.40 18.75
N ALA A 60 11.39 12.31 17.68
CA ALA A 60 10.55 11.15 17.38
C ALA A 60 11.34 9.97 16.80
N GLY A 61 12.64 10.12 16.53
CA GLY A 61 13.50 9.08 15.96
C GLY A 61 13.45 8.98 14.44
N LEU A 62 12.91 9.98 13.74
CA LEU A 62 12.81 10.02 12.28
C LEU A 62 13.89 10.91 11.68
N THR A 63 14.59 10.42 10.65
CA THR A 63 15.42 11.30 9.82
C THR A 63 14.56 12.03 8.79
N LEU A 64 15.11 13.11 8.22
CA LEU A 64 14.47 13.85 7.12
C LEU A 64 14.08 12.97 5.93
N LYS A 65 14.89 11.94 5.66
CA LYS A 65 14.65 11.04 4.53
C LYS A 65 13.50 10.10 4.86
N ASP A 66 13.56 9.46 6.02
CA ASP A 66 12.53 8.50 6.46
C ASP A 66 11.17 9.19 6.58
N ALA A 67 11.13 10.40 7.15
CA ALA A 67 9.91 11.20 7.23
C ALA A 67 9.30 11.47 5.84
N ARG A 68 10.12 11.77 4.82
CA ARG A 68 9.65 11.99 3.44
C ARG A 68 9.18 10.72 2.77
N ASP A 69 9.85 9.60 3.05
CA ASP A 69 9.51 8.29 2.48
C ASP A 69 8.16 7.80 3.03
N ILE A 70 7.88 8.06 4.32
CA ILE A 70 6.59 7.80 4.98
C ILE A 70 5.49 8.78 4.48
N GLY A 71 5.88 9.93 3.92
CA GLY A 71 4.96 10.96 3.41
C GLY A 71 4.65 12.09 4.40
N LEU A 72 5.38 12.17 5.51
CA LEU A 72 5.29 13.23 6.50
C LEU A 72 5.82 14.56 5.94
N MET A 73 5.07 15.64 6.12
CA MET A 73 5.54 16.98 5.76
C MET A 73 6.49 17.52 6.84
N VAL A 74 7.73 17.84 6.45
CA VAL A 74 8.73 18.43 7.35
C VAL A 74 9.09 19.86 6.91
N ASP A 75 8.96 20.81 7.83
CA ASP A 75 9.34 22.21 7.71
C ASP A 75 10.75 22.45 8.26
N VAL A 76 11.73 22.30 7.37
CA VAL A 76 13.17 22.45 7.64
C VAL A 76 13.55 23.82 8.22
N ARG A 77 12.73 24.85 8.01
CA ARG A 77 13.05 26.22 8.47
C ARG A 77 12.59 26.50 9.90
N ARG A 78 11.70 25.68 10.46
CA ARG A 78 11.14 25.88 11.79
C ARG A 78 12.07 25.27 12.84
N LYS A 79 12.41 26.08 13.86
CA LYS A 79 13.24 25.68 15.02
C LYS A 79 12.45 25.48 16.31
N THR A 80 11.14 25.74 16.28
CA THR A 80 10.29 25.59 17.46
C THR A 80 9.86 24.14 17.60
N VAL A 81 10.05 23.59 18.80
CA VAL A 81 9.62 22.25 19.18
C VAL A 81 8.40 22.35 20.09
N TYR A 82 7.38 21.55 19.78
CA TYR A 82 6.22 21.37 20.65
C TYR A 82 6.14 19.92 21.11
N PRO A 83 6.07 19.65 22.43
CA PRO A 83 6.05 18.28 22.96
C PRO A 83 4.81 17.50 22.48
N GLU A 84 3.67 18.17 22.35
CA GLU A 84 2.42 17.60 21.80
C GLU A 84 2.62 16.99 20.40
N ASN A 85 3.43 17.63 19.56
CA ASN A 85 3.74 17.13 18.22
C ASN A 85 4.67 15.91 18.26
N VAL A 86 5.65 15.89 19.17
CA VAL A 86 6.57 14.77 19.34
C VAL A 86 5.82 13.53 19.82
N GLU A 87 4.89 13.69 20.75
CA GLU A 87 4.02 12.62 21.22
C GLU A 87 3.12 12.08 20.09
N ALA A 88 2.51 12.96 19.31
CA ALA A 88 1.70 12.58 18.16
C ALA A 88 2.50 11.79 17.11
N LEU A 89 3.76 12.18 16.84
CA LEU A 89 4.65 11.43 15.94
C LEU A 89 4.99 10.04 16.48
N LYS A 90 5.26 9.91 17.78
CA LYS A 90 5.55 8.62 18.41
C LYS A 90 4.34 7.68 18.37
N GLN A 91 3.14 8.20 18.59
CA GLN A 91 1.90 7.43 18.48
C GLN A 91 1.68 6.97 17.05
N TYR A 92 1.84 7.86 16.08
CA TYR A 92 1.72 7.53 14.66
C TYR A 92 2.66 6.38 14.23
N LEU A 93 3.90 6.36 14.71
CA LEU A 93 4.83 5.25 14.40
C LEU A 93 4.35 3.90 14.96
N LYS A 94 3.81 3.90 16.19
CA LYS A 94 3.23 2.68 16.77
C LYS A 94 2.02 2.20 15.99
N ASP A 95 1.13 3.11 15.61
CA ASP A 95 -0.05 2.78 14.81
C ASP A 95 0.34 2.21 13.45
N LEU A 96 1.40 2.73 12.83
CA LEU A 96 1.96 2.19 11.59
C LEU A 96 2.53 0.78 11.78
N GLU A 97 3.29 0.54 12.83
CA GLU A 97 3.83 -0.80 13.15
C GLU A 97 2.70 -1.81 13.36
N GLU A 98 1.66 -1.45 14.12
CA GLU A 98 0.48 -2.30 14.31
C GLU A 98 -0.25 -2.56 13.00
N PHE A 99 -0.40 -1.55 12.14
CA PHE A 99 -1.05 -1.70 10.85
C PHE A 99 -0.28 -2.63 9.92
N ILE A 100 1.05 -2.49 9.87
CA ILE A 100 1.92 -3.40 9.11
C ILE A 100 1.78 -4.82 9.63
N ALA A 101 1.83 -5.03 10.95
CA ALA A 101 1.67 -6.35 11.55
C ALA A 101 0.31 -7.00 11.22
N ARG A 102 -0.78 -6.21 11.20
CA ARG A 102 -2.11 -6.69 10.79
C ARG A 102 -2.14 -7.09 9.31
N LEU A 103 -1.54 -6.28 8.42
CA LEU A 103 -1.44 -6.60 6.99
C LEU A 103 -0.57 -7.84 6.73
N GLU A 104 0.52 -7.99 7.48
CA GLU A 104 1.36 -9.19 7.42
C GLU A 104 0.61 -10.43 7.87
N ALA A 105 -0.18 -10.34 8.95
CA ALA A 105 -1.03 -11.44 9.38
C ALA A 105 -2.09 -11.82 8.32
N GLU A 106 -2.65 -10.83 7.63
CA GLU A 106 -3.59 -11.04 6.51
C GLU A 106 -2.93 -11.62 5.25
N THR A 107 -1.64 -11.37 5.03
CA THR A 107 -0.91 -11.90 3.86
C THR A 107 -0.26 -13.24 4.13
N ALA A 108 0.15 -13.52 5.36
CA ALA A 108 0.83 -14.75 5.77
C ALA A 108 -0.09 -15.97 5.97
N SER A 109 -1.42 -15.80 6.01
CA SER A 109 -2.31 -16.88 6.47
C SER A 109 -3.52 -17.30 5.59
N PRO A 110 -3.97 -16.58 4.54
CA PRO A 110 -5.08 -17.06 3.71
C PRO A 110 -4.79 -17.27 2.22
N ALA A 111 -3.64 -16.87 1.68
CA ALA A 111 -3.38 -16.96 0.24
C ALA A 111 -2.93 -18.37 -0.20
N GLU A 112 -1.99 -19.01 0.50
CA GLU A 112 -1.46 -20.32 0.09
C GLU A 112 -2.46 -21.46 0.32
N VAL A 113 -3.11 -21.49 1.49
CA VAL A 113 -4.08 -22.56 1.84
C VAL A 113 -5.28 -22.58 0.88
N LYS A 114 -5.87 -21.41 0.58
CA LYS A 114 -6.98 -21.31 -0.38
C LYS A 114 -6.57 -21.73 -1.79
N THR A 115 -5.33 -21.44 -2.22
CA THR A 115 -4.87 -21.82 -3.56
C THR A 115 -4.72 -23.33 -3.73
N VAL A 116 -4.15 -24.02 -2.73
CA VAL A 116 -3.98 -25.48 -2.78
C VAL A 116 -5.34 -26.18 -2.79
N ASP A 117 -6.28 -25.74 -1.94
CA ASP A 117 -7.63 -26.33 -1.89
C ASP A 117 -8.43 -26.05 -3.18
N ASN A 118 -8.27 -24.86 -3.77
CA ASN A 118 -8.87 -24.54 -5.06
C ASN A 118 -8.33 -25.49 -6.15
N LEU A 119 -7.01 -25.62 -6.32
CA LEU A 119 -6.44 -26.51 -7.32
C LEU A 119 -6.79 -27.99 -7.07
N ALA A 120 -6.76 -28.44 -5.81
CA ALA A 120 -7.11 -29.82 -5.42
C ALA A 120 -8.60 -30.15 -5.65
N SER A 121 -9.47 -29.15 -5.80
CA SER A 121 -10.87 -29.37 -6.17
C SER A 121 -11.03 -29.91 -7.60
N LEU A 122 -9.99 -29.88 -8.43
CA LEU A 122 -9.95 -30.62 -9.70
C LEU A 122 -9.68 -32.10 -9.42
N ARG A 123 -10.62 -32.98 -9.78
CA ARG A 123 -10.48 -34.45 -9.64
C ARG A 123 -9.17 -35.00 -10.22
N ALA A 124 -8.60 -34.36 -11.23
CA ALA A 124 -7.36 -34.78 -11.86
C ALA A 124 -6.09 -34.43 -11.06
N VAL A 125 -6.14 -33.43 -10.18
CA VAL A 125 -4.98 -32.89 -9.43
C VAL A 125 -4.99 -33.46 -8.02
N LYS A 126 -3.90 -34.14 -7.63
CA LYS A 126 -3.72 -34.60 -6.23
C LYS A 126 -3.27 -33.45 -5.34
N LYS A 127 -3.51 -33.56 -4.03
CA LYS A 127 -3.05 -32.55 -3.05
C LYS A 127 -1.54 -32.29 -3.13
N ALA A 128 -0.74 -33.35 -3.28
CA ALA A 128 0.71 -33.22 -3.44
C ALA A 128 1.12 -32.50 -4.74
N GLU A 129 0.39 -32.73 -5.84
CA GLU A 129 0.64 -32.05 -7.13
C GLU A 129 0.23 -30.57 -7.04
N ALA A 130 -0.88 -30.26 -6.35
CA ALA A 130 -1.34 -28.88 -6.14
C ALA A 130 -0.33 -28.03 -5.36
N GLU A 131 0.36 -28.61 -4.37
CA GLU A 131 1.43 -27.93 -3.63
C GLU A 131 2.63 -27.59 -4.53
N LEU A 132 3.00 -28.50 -5.44
CA LEU A 132 4.08 -28.26 -6.40
C LEU A 132 3.71 -27.19 -7.44
N LEU A 133 2.47 -27.20 -7.92
CA LEU A 133 1.95 -26.20 -8.85
C LEU A 133 1.85 -24.80 -8.21
N ALA A 134 1.43 -24.73 -6.94
CA ALA A 134 1.41 -23.49 -6.18
C ALA A 134 2.83 -22.90 -6.02
N LYS A 135 3.83 -23.74 -5.71
CA LYS A 135 5.25 -23.35 -5.68
C LYS A 135 5.78 -22.89 -7.04
N ALA A 136 5.26 -23.45 -8.13
CA ALA A 136 5.59 -23.03 -9.50
C ALA A 136 4.92 -21.70 -9.92
N GLY A 137 4.04 -21.14 -9.07
CA GLY A 137 3.36 -19.86 -9.29
C GLY A 137 1.99 -19.97 -9.94
N ILE A 138 1.44 -21.18 -10.08
CA ILE A 138 0.09 -21.42 -10.61
C ILE A 138 -0.89 -21.32 -9.44
N LYS A 139 -1.74 -20.29 -9.44
CA LYS A 139 -2.63 -20.00 -8.30
C LYS A 139 -4.09 -20.28 -8.63
N THR A 140 -4.48 -20.09 -9.89
CA THR A 140 -5.86 -20.22 -10.35
C THR A 140 -6.04 -21.34 -11.37
N PHE A 141 -7.29 -21.76 -11.61
CA PHE A 141 -7.61 -22.70 -12.69
C PHE A 141 -7.26 -22.14 -14.07
N SER A 142 -7.38 -20.83 -14.26
CA SER A 142 -7.00 -20.14 -15.50
C SER A 142 -5.50 -20.23 -15.75
N ASP A 143 -4.68 -20.03 -14.72
CA ASP A 143 -3.22 -20.16 -14.84
C ASP A 143 -2.82 -21.58 -15.25
N LEU A 144 -3.54 -22.59 -14.74
CA LEU A 144 -3.32 -23.99 -15.10
C LEU A 144 -3.82 -24.32 -16.51
N ALA A 145 -4.96 -23.76 -16.93
CA ALA A 145 -5.55 -24.00 -18.25
C ALA A 145 -4.70 -23.43 -19.40
N TYR A 146 -4.08 -22.27 -19.19
CA TYR A 146 -3.26 -21.58 -20.20
C TYR A 146 -1.76 -21.69 -19.93
N CYS A 147 -1.37 -22.71 -19.18
CA CYS A 147 0.01 -22.99 -18.82
C CYS A 147 0.83 -23.50 -20.02
N GLU A 148 2.09 -23.08 -20.11
CA GLU A 148 3.10 -23.72 -20.96
C GLU A 148 3.62 -25.01 -20.31
N ILE A 149 3.24 -26.16 -20.88
CA ILE A 149 3.48 -27.50 -20.34
C ILE A 149 4.97 -27.75 -20.04
N ASP A 150 5.85 -27.45 -20.98
CA ASP A 150 7.31 -27.67 -20.86
C ASP A 150 7.93 -26.90 -19.69
N LYS A 151 7.51 -25.65 -19.50
CA LYS A 151 8.03 -24.78 -18.43
C LYS A 151 7.59 -25.29 -17.07
N VAL A 152 6.37 -25.79 -16.97
CA VAL A 152 5.84 -26.31 -15.71
C VAL A 152 6.41 -27.69 -15.42
N SER A 153 6.56 -28.56 -16.40
CA SER A 153 7.23 -29.86 -16.22
C SER A 153 8.65 -29.69 -15.67
N LYS A 154 9.45 -28.79 -16.26
CA LYS A 154 10.82 -28.50 -15.80
C LYS A 154 10.87 -27.92 -14.37
N LYS A 155 9.84 -27.19 -13.95
CA LYS A 155 9.78 -26.56 -12.62
C LYS A 155 9.24 -27.50 -11.55
N THR A 156 8.24 -28.31 -11.86
CA THR A 156 7.54 -29.18 -10.89
C THR A 156 8.06 -30.61 -10.89
N GLY A 157 8.77 -31.03 -11.93
CA GLY A 157 9.19 -32.42 -12.13
C GLY A 157 8.03 -33.36 -12.48
N ILE A 158 6.86 -32.83 -12.84
CA ILE A 158 5.70 -33.61 -13.23
C ILE A 158 5.82 -33.99 -14.72
N ASP A 159 5.45 -35.22 -15.04
CA ASP A 159 5.40 -35.73 -16.40
C ASP A 159 4.50 -34.88 -17.32
N GLU A 160 4.94 -34.66 -18.56
CA GLU A 160 4.21 -33.84 -19.54
C GLU A 160 2.81 -34.40 -19.82
N GLY A 161 2.68 -35.72 -19.91
CA GLY A 161 1.41 -36.40 -20.12
C GLY A 161 0.44 -36.11 -18.98
N ARG A 162 0.91 -36.21 -17.74
CA ARG A 162 0.13 -35.89 -16.54
C ARG A 162 -0.33 -34.42 -16.53
N ILE A 163 0.53 -33.48 -16.91
CA ILE A 163 0.17 -32.05 -16.99
C ILE A 163 -0.92 -31.83 -18.04
N THR A 164 -0.85 -32.50 -19.19
CA THR A 164 -1.91 -32.37 -20.22
C THR A 164 -3.29 -32.78 -19.71
N GLU A 165 -3.38 -33.80 -18.84
CA GLU A 165 -4.64 -34.21 -18.21
C GLU A 165 -5.18 -33.13 -17.27
N MET A 166 -4.29 -32.50 -16.49
CA MET A 166 -4.65 -31.41 -15.59
C MET A 166 -5.14 -30.19 -16.36
N VAL A 167 -4.47 -29.82 -17.45
CA VAL A 167 -4.86 -28.72 -18.35
C VAL A 167 -6.24 -28.99 -18.97
N LYS A 168 -6.47 -30.21 -19.49
CA LYS A 168 -7.79 -30.61 -20.04
C LYS A 168 -8.90 -30.55 -19.00
N ALA A 169 -8.60 -30.91 -17.74
CA ALA A 169 -9.56 -30.81 -16.65
C ALA A 169 -9.82 -29.35 -16.24
N ALA A 170 -8.78 -28.51 -16.23
CA ALA A 170 -8.90 -27.09 -15.92
C ALA A 170 -9.73 -26.33 -16.98
N LEU A 171 -9.52 -26.61 -18.27
CA LEU A 171 -10.30 -26.05 -19.38
C LEU A 171 -11.80 -26.35 -19.32
N LYS A 172 -12.22 -27.39 -18.60
CA LYS A 172 -13.65 -27.69 -18.40
C LYS A 172 -14.29 -26.88 -17.26
N LYS A 173 -13.49 -26.22 -16.42
CA LYS A 173 -13.94 -25.42 -15.27
C LYS A 173 -13.80 -23.91 -15.48
N VAL A 174 -12.96 -23.50 -16.44
CA VAL A 174 -12.77 -22.11 -16.88
C VAL A 174 -13.78 -21.79 -17.96
#